data_AF-A0A5S3W227-F1
#
_entry.id   AF-A0A5S3W227-F1
#
_cell.length_a   1.000
_cell.length_b   1.000
_cell.length_c   1.000
_cell.angle_alpha   90.00
_cell.angle_beta   90.00
_cell.angle_gamma   90.00
#
_symmetry.space_group_name_H-M   'P 1'
#
loop_
_entity.id
_entity.type
_entity.pdbx_description
1 polymer ?
#
loop_
_entity_poly.entity_id
_entity_poly.type
_entity_poly.pdbx_seq_one_letter_code
_entity_poly.pdbx_strand_id
1 'polypeptide(L)'
;NQEDIYGVTTGFGNSASNRISTSLSEELQQNLIAYHGCGVGDYLSESDCAATLLIRMNCNAKGFSGVSWELLAQMETFLNIRIIPAIPSMGSVGASGDLTPLSYVGAALGGKRKVYYQGQLRETAEVLEELNI
;
A
#
# COMPACT_ATOMS: atom_id res chain seq x y z
N ASN A 1 4.16 -20.43 -17.14
CA ASN A 1 3.87 -19.76 -18.42
C ASN A 1 4.41 -18.34 -18.38
N GLN A 2 5.10 -17.88 -19.43
CA GLN A 2 5.61 -16.49 -19.56
C GLN A 2 4.57 -15.61 -20.26
N GLU A 3 3.45 -15.37 -19.60
CA GLU A 3 2.43 -14.44 -20.07
C GLU A 3 2.74 -13.01 -19.65
N ASP A 4 2.37 -12.05 -20.50
CA ASP A 4 2.51 -10.62 -20.20
C ASP A 4 1.33 -10.16 -19.36
N ILE A 5 1.59 -9.86 -18.10
CA ILE A 5 0.62 -9.43 -17.11
C ILE A 5 1.05 -8.05 -16.62
N TYR A 6 0.21 -7.05 -16.89
CA TYR A 6 0.45 -5.66 -16.53
C TYR A 6 0.82 -5.51 -15.05
N GLY A 7 1.98 -4.91 -14.78
CA GLY A 7 2.45 -4.66 -13.41
C GLY A 7 2.90 -5.89 -12.62
N VAL A 8 2.92 -7.08 -13.23
CA VAL A 8 3.42 -8.33 -12.61
C VAL A 8 4.65 -8.84 -13.36
N THR A 9 4.52 -9.02 -14.68
CA THR A 9 5.60 -9.42 -15.60
C THR A 9 5.91 -8.34 -16.64
N THR A 10 5.28 -7.16 -16.52
CA THR A 10 5.61 -5.97 -17.30
C THR A 10 5.71 -4.73 -16.41
N GLY A 11 6.21 -3.62 -16.97
CA GLY A 11 6.24 -2.33 -16.29
C GLY A 11 4.86 -1.69 -16.10
N PHE A 12 4.86 -0.46 -15.56
CA PHE A 12 3.65 0.33 -15.28
C PHE A 12 3.53 1.53 -16.23
N GLY A 13 2.31 2.02 -16.41
CA GLY A 13 2.02 3.21 -17.23
C GLY A 13 2.67 3.15 -18.61
N ASN A 14 3.46 4.17 -18.96
CA ASN A 14 4.14 4.26 -20.26
C ASN A 14 5.17 3.13 -20.49
N SER A 15 5.61 2.44 -19.44
CA SER A 15 6.56 1.32 -19.52
C SER A 15 5.87 -0.06 -19.59
N ALA A 16 4.55 -0.11 -19.80
CA ALA A 16 3.78 -1.36 -19.85
C ALA A 16 4.22 -2.34 -20.95
N SER A 17 4.87 -1.84 -22.01
CA SER A 17 5.45 -2.66 -23.09
C SER A 17 6.76 -3.35 -22.70
N ASN A 18 7.37 -2.98 -21.59
CA ASN A 18 8.65 -3.52 -21.16
C ASN A 18 8.40 -4.79 -20.34
N ARG A 19 8.86 -5.94 -20.84
CA ARG A 19 8.83 -7.19 -20.08
C ARG A 19 9.81 -7.16 -18.92
N ILE A 20 9.37 -7.67 -17.78
CA ILE A 20 10.15 -7.79 -16.55
C ILE A 20 10.30 -9.28 -16.23
N SER A 21 11.52 -9.70 -15.91
CA SER A 21 11.77 -11.07 -15.45
C SER A 21 10.99 -11.35 -14.18
N THR A 22 10.41 -12.55 -14.05
CA THR A 22 9.72 -12.98 -12.83
C THR A 22 10.62 -12.97 -11.60
N SER A 23 11.95 -13.10 -11.80
CA SER A 23 12.93 -12.99 -10.71
C SER A 23 13.05 -11.58 -10.13
N LEU A 24 12.55 -10.56 -10.84
CA LEU A 24 12.55 -9.15 -10.42
C LEU A 24 11.16 -8.69 -9.96
N SER A 25 10.15 -9.55 -9.97
CA SER A 25 8.77 -9.14 -9.67
C SER A 25 8.61 -8.57 -8.26
N GLU A 26 9.34 -9.11 -7.27
CA GLU A 26 9.32 -8.56 -5.91
C GLU A 26 9.93 -7.16 -5.85
N GLU A 27 11.12 -6.99 -6.41
CA GLU A 27 11.81 -5.69 -6.48
C GLU A 27 10.95 -4.66 -7.24
N LEU A 28 10.30 -5.08 -8.32
CA LEU A 28 9.37 -4.25 -9.09
C LEU A 28 8.25 -3.70 -8.20
N GLN A 29 7.62 -4.52 -7.34
CA GLN A 29 6.56 -4.06 -6.43
C GLN A 29 7.11 -3.11 -5.36
N GLN A 30 8.28 -3.40 -4.79
CA GLN A 30 8.90 -2.53 -3.79
C GLN A 30 9.24 -1.14 -4.38
N ASN A 31 9.79 -1.14 -5.59
CA ASN A 31 10.11 0.09 -6.32
C ASN A 31 8.87 0.87 -6.71
N LEU A 32 7.77 0.20 -7.10
CA LEU A 32 6.49 0.86 -7.38
C LEU A 32 5.97 1.65 -6.17
N ILE A 33 5.99 1.03 -4.99
CA ILE A 33 5.53 1.64 -3.74
C ILE A 33 6.41 2.85 -3.38
N ALA A 34 7.74 2.72 -3.54
CA ALA A 34 8.66 3.81 -3.29
C ALA A 34 8.45 4.97 -4.28
N TYR A 35 8.31 4.68 -5.57
CA TYR A 35 8.14 5.65 -6.64
C TYR A 35 6.88 6.52 -6.47
N HIS A 36 5.76 5.91 -6.07
CA HIS A 36 4.51 6.62 -5.79
C HIS A 36 4.48 7.26 -4.39
N GLY A 37 5.56 7.19 -3.63
CA GLY A 37 5.73 7.80 -2.30
C GLY A 37 5.94 9.30 -2.30
N CYS A 38 5.27 10.01 -3.20
CA CYS A 38 5.46 11.43 -3.45
C CYS A 38 4.26 12.29 -2.98
N GLY A 39 3.47 11.78 -2.02
CA GLY A 39 2.37 12.52 -1.43
C GLY A 39 2.88 13.70 -0.59
N VAL A 40 2.12 14.79 -0.59
CA VAL A 40 2.47 16.05 0.07
C VAL A 40 1.30 16.62 0.86
N GLY A 41 1.55 17.68 1.61
CA GLY A 41 0.58 18.30 2.50
C GLY A 41 0.46 17.59 3.85
N ASP A 42 -0.50 18.04 4.65
CA ASP A 42 -0.80 17.42 5.93
C ASP A 42 -1.35 16.01 5.72
N TYR A 43 -1.13 15.13 6.70
CA TYR A 43 -1.79 13.84 6.72
C TYR A 43 -3.31 14.01 6.87
N LEU A 44 -4.07 13.14 6.18
CA LEU A 44 -5.50 13.01 6.38
C LEU A 44 -5.81 12.63 7.84
N SER A 45 -7.06 12.83 8.26
CA SER A 45 -7.49 12.41 9.59
C SER A 45 -7.30 10.89 9.77
N GLU A 46 -7.07 10.45 11.01
CA GLU A 46 -6.95 9.02 11.32
C GLU A 46 -8.21 8.24 10.87
N SER A 47 -9.39 8.85 10.98
CA SER A 47 -10.64 8.25 10.50
C SER A 47 -10.68 8.07 8.98
N ASP A 48 -10.23 9.06 8.21
CA ASP A 48 -10.21 8.96 6.74
C ASP A 48 -9.16 7.94 6.27
N CYS A 49 -8.02 7.89 6.95
CA CYS A 49 -6.98 6.90 6.70
C CYS A 49 -7.49 5.47 7.00
N ALA A 50 -8.19 5.28 8.12
CA ALA A 50 -8.78 4.00 8.48
C ALA A 50 -9.86 3.56 7.49
N ALA A 51 -10.71 4.50 7.04
CA ALA A 51 -11.70 4.24 6.00
C ALA A 51 -11.03 3.83 4.68
N THR A 52 -9.92 4.48 4.31
CA THR A 52 -9.15 4.14 3.11
C THR A 52 -8.62 2.69 3.17
N LEU A 53 -8.02 2.30 4.31
CA LEU A 53 -7.55 0.93 4.52
C LEU A 53 -8.70 -0.10 4.46
N LEU A 54 -9.82 0.19 5.14
CA LEU A 54 -10.99 -0.68 5.17
C LEU A 54 -11.61 -0.87 3.77
N ILE A 55 -11.81 0.22 3.03
CA ILE A 55 -12.36 0.17 1.67
C ILE A 55 -11.43 -0.64 0.76
N ARG A 56 -10.11 -0.44 0.89
CA ARG A 56 -9.15 -1.19 0.09
C ARG A 56 -9.15 -2.68 0.42
N MET A 57 -9.19 -3.05 1.70
CA MET A 57 -9.32 -4.43 2.14
C MET A 57 -10.60 -5.08 1.57
N ASN A 58 -11.74 -4.41 1.68
CA ASN A 58 -13.01 -4.89 1.13
C ASN A 58 -12.96 -5.07 -0.40
N CYS A 59 -12.33 -4.15 -1.13
CA CYS A 59 -12.12 -4.29 -2.57
C CYS A 59 -11.27 -5.51 -2.92
N ASN A 60 -10.19 -5.74 -2.19
CA ASN A 60 -9.30 -6.90 -2.38
C ASN A 60 -10.01 -8.22 -2.04
N ALA A 61 -10.82 -8.25 -0.97
CA ALA A 61 -11.54 -9.43 -0.49
C ALA A 61 -12.58 -9.98 -1.49
N LYS A 62 -12.97 -9.19 -2.51
CA LYS A 62 -13.87 -9.66 -3.58
C LYS A 62 -13.23 -10.72 -4.49
N GLY A 63 -11.92 -10.93 -4.43
CA GLY A 63 -11.22 -12.01 -5.15
C GLY A 63 -10.82 -11.70 -6.59
N PHE A 64 -11.05 -10.48 -7.09
CA PHE A 64 -10.69 -10.08 -8.46
C PHE A 64 -9.29 -9.44 -8.58
N SER A 65 -8.57 -9.25 -7.47
CA SER A 65 -7.31 -8.48 -7.44
C SER A 65 -6.03 -9.32 -7.43
N GLY A 66 -6.13 -10.65 -7.30
CA GLY A 66 -4.96 -11.54 -7.26
C GLY A 66 -3.99 -11.29 -6.10
N VAL A 67 -4.47 -10.71 -5.00
CA VAL A 67 -3.65 -10.49 -3.79
C VAL A 67 -3.54 -11.76 -2.95
N SER A 68 -2.51 -11.84 -2.11
CA SER A 68 -2.35 -12.95 -1.18
C SER A 68 -3.33 -12.87 0.00
N TRP A 69 -3.57 -14.01 0.64
CA TRP A 69 -4.40 -14.07 1.86
C TRP A 69 -3.72 -13.36 3.03
N GLU A 70 -2.40 -13.49 3.13
CA GLU A 70 -1.56 -12.86 4.15
C GLU A 70 -1.69 -11.33 4.11
N LEU A 71 -1.81 -10.74 2.92
CA LEU A 71 -2.05 -9.30 2.79
C LEU A 71 -3.40 -8.90 3.39
N LEU A 72 -4.46 -9.68 3.14
CA LEU A 72 -5.79 -9.42 3.71
C LEU A 72 -5.77 -9.57 5.24
N ALA A 73 -5.13 -10.62 5.75
CA ALA A 73 -4.98 -10.84 7.18
C ALA A 73 -4.17 -9.71 7.86
N GLN A 74 -3.15 -9.16 7.19
CA GLN A 74 -2.40 -8.04 7.73
C GLN A 74 -3.22 -6.74 7.74
N MET A 75 -4.01 -6.48 6.68
CA MET A 75 -4.96 -5.37 6.66
C MET A 75 -5.99 -5.48 7.78
N GLU A 76 -6.51 -6.69 8.03
CA GLU A 76 -7.42 -6.98 9.13
C GLU A 76 -6.77 -6.67 10.49
N THR A 77 -5.54 -7.16 10.72
CA THR A 77 -4.77 -6.86 11.92
C THR A 77 -4.63 -5.35 12.12
N PHE A 78 -4.14 -4.62 11.11
CA PHE A 78 -3.97 -3.17 11.19
C PHE A 78 -5.28 -2.44 11.56
N LEU A 79 -6.42 -2.87 11.02
CA LEU A 79 -7.73 -2.31 11.38
C LEU A 79 -8.16 -2.65 12.80
N ASN A 80 -8.04 -3.92 13.20
CA ASN A 80 -8.50 -4.42 14.50
C ASN A 80 -7.73 -3.81 15.67
N ILE A 81 -6.41 -3.65 15.54
CA ILE A 81 -5.56 -3.04 16.58
C ILE A 81 -5.22 -1.57 16.29
N ARG A 82 -5.88 -0.96 15.30
CA ARG A 82 -5.80 0.48 14.99
C ARG A 82 -4.36 0.97 14.68
N ILE A 83 -3.60 0.17 13.94
CA ILE A 83 -2.38 0.63 13.24
C ILE A 83 -2.83 1.23 11.90
N ILE A 84 -3.03 2.54 11.86
CA ILE A 84 -3.66 3.19 10.71
C ILE A 84 -2.59 3.90 9.85
N PRO A 85 -2.38 3.54 8.57
CA PRO A 85 -1.39 4.20 7.71
C PRO A 85 -1.60 5.71 7.65
N ALA A 86 -0.54 6.50 7.79
CA ALA A 86 -0.63 7.95 7.65
C ALA A 86 -0.52 8.35 6.17
N ILE A 87 -1.60 8.91 5.62
CA ILE A 87 -1.75 9.19 4.19
C ILE A 87 -1.74 10.70 3.95
N PRO A 88 -0.80 11.26 3.16
CA PRO A 88 -0.81 12.67 2.82
C PRO A 88 -2.08 13.07 2.05
N SER A 89 -2.59 14.27 2.32
CA SER A 89 -3.83 14.79 1.75
C SER A 89 -3.75 15.14 0.26
N MET A 90 -2.54 15.32 -0.30
CA MET A 90 -2.34 15.67 -1.70
C MET A 90 -1.40 14.69 -2.42
N GLY A 91 -1.65 14.47 -3.71
CA GLY A 91 -0.79 13.68 -4.59
C GLY A 91 -1.54 12.74 -5.55
N SER A 92 -2.83 12.51 -5.33
CA SER A 92 -3.69 11.82 -6.32
C SER A 92 -4.11 12.79 -7.42
N VAL A 93 -4.24 12.26 -8.64
CA VAL A 93 -4.85 12.94 -9.80
C VAL A 93 -6.18 12.31 -10.21
N GLY A 94 -6.64 11.27 -9.50
CA GLY A 94 -7.93 10.59 -9.72
C GLY A 94 -8.09 9.83 -11.04
N ALA A 95 -7.15 9.92 -11.98
CA ALA A 95 -7.31 9.37 -13.34
C ALA A 95 -7.20 7.84 -13.42
N SER A 96 -6.26 7.24 -12.67
CA SER A 96 -5.95 5.79 -12.68
C SER A 96 -6.09 5.15 -11.29
N GLY A 97 -6.93 5.77 -10.45
CA GLY A 97 -7.03 5.47 -9.02
C GLY A 97 -6.06 6.29 -8.17
N ASP A 98 -6.17 6.15 -6.86
CA ASP A 98 -5.41 6.92 -5.86
C ASP A 98 -4.02 6.31 -5.60
N LEU A 99 -3.20 6.21 -6.66
CA LEU A 99 -1.89 5.57 -6.62
C LEU A 99 -0.99 6.12 -5.51
N THR A 100 -0.85 7.46 -5.46
CA THR A 100 0.00 8.12 -4.46
C THR A 100 -0.48 7.84 -3.03
N PRO A 101 -1.76 8.12 -2.66
CA PRO A 101 -2.29 7.74 -1.35
C PRO A 101 -2.15 6.25 -1.00
N LEU A 102 -2.51 5.34 -1.92
CA LEU A 102 -2.47 3.91 -1.67
C LEU A 102 -1.04 3.35 -1.57
N SER A 103 -0.04 4.05 -2.11
CA SER A 103 1.37 3.70 -1.87
C SER A 103 1.75 3.83 -0.39
N TYR A 104 1.15 4.76 0.37
CA TYR A 104 1.41 4.90 1.80
C TYR A 104 0.80 3.75 2.59
N VAL A 105 -0.37 3.26 2.18
CA VAL A 105 -0.99 2.05 2.75
C VAL A 105 -0.10 0.83 2.50
N GLY A 106 0.33 0.62 1.25
CA GLY A 106 1.22 -0.49 0.91
C GLY A 106 2.57 -0.42 1.62
N ALA A 107 3.15 0.76 1.74
CA ALA A 107 4.40 0.96 2.47
C ALA A 107 4.25 0.64 3.97
N ALA A 108 3.16 1.09 4.62
CA ALA A 108 2.88 0.80 6.03
C ALA A 108 2.68 -0.69 6.28
N LEU A 109 1.91 -1.38 5.44
CA LEU A 109 1.77 -2.85 5.53
C LEU A 109 3.13 -3.57 5.36
N GLY A 110 4.03 -2.99 4.56
CA GLY A 110 5.42 -3.45 4.44
C GLY A 110 6.38 -2.96 5.53
N GLY A 111 5.89 -2.39 6.63
CA GLY A 111 6.71 -1.93 7.77
C GLY A 111 7.41 -0.58 7.57
N LYS A 112 7.06 0.18 6.54
CA LYS A 112 7.70 1.46 6.18
C LYS A 112 6.77 2.65 6.37
N ARG A 113 7.33 3.86 6.47
CA ARG A 113 6.59 5.12 6.68
C ARG A 113 5.86 5.15 8.02
N LYS A 114 5.01 6.15 8.19
CA LYS A 114 4.32 6.44 9.45
C LYS A 114 2.91 5.88 9.50
N VAL A 115 2.47 5.58 10.71
CA VAL A 115 1.12 5.16 11.08
C VAL A 115 0.63 6.01 12.25
N TYR A 116 -0.67 6.20 12.35
CA TYR A 116 -1.33 6.55 13.59
C TYR A 116 -1.46 5.29 14.44
N TYR A 117 -0.97 5.37 15.67
CA TYR A 117 -1.14 4.32 16.67
C TYR A 117 -1.24 4.98 18.05
N GLN A 118 -2.27 4.60 18.82
CA GLN A 118 -2.56 5.17 20.15
C GLN A 118 -2.61 6.72 20.16
N GLY A 119 -3.19 7.32 19.12
CA GLY A 119 -3.35 8.77 18.99
C GLY A 119 -2.06 9.53 18.62
N GLN A 120 -0.98 8.82 18.30
CA GLN A 120 0.30 9.41 17.91
C GLN A 120 0.73 8.96 16.51
N LEU A 121 1.45 9.84 15.82
CA LEU A 121 2.08 9.52 14.55
C LEU A 121 3.46 8.91 14.81
N ARG A 122 3.65 7.64 14.45
CA ARG A 122 4.86 6.84 14.74
C ARG A 122 5.40 6.16 13.50
N GLU A 123 6.67 5.78 13.51
CA GLU A 123 7.23 4.94 12.45
C GLU A 123 6.63 3.54 12.52
N THR A 124 6.23 2.98 11.37
CA THR A 124 5.52 1.71 11.33
C THR A 124 6.38 0.57 11.89
N ALA A 125 7.67 0.55 11.55
CA ALA A 125 8.61 -0.45 12.04
C ALA A 125 8.65 -0.52 13.58
N GLU A 126 8.66 0.63 14.27
CA GLU A 126 8.69 0.69 15.74
C GLU A 126 7.42 0.12 16.35
N VAL A 127 6.26 0.40 15.75
CA VAL A 127 4.95 -0.10 16.22
C VAL A 127 4.84 -1.61 16.00
N LEU A 128 5.30 -2.12 14.86
CA LEU A 128 5.30 -3.56 14.59
C LEU A 128 6.26 -4.31 15.52
N GLU A 129 7.45 -3.77 15.76
CA GLU A 129 8.41 -4.34 16.71
C GLU A 129 7.86 -4.37 18.14
N GLU A 130 7.25 -3.27 18.61
CA GLU A 130 6.61 -3.18 19.93
C GLU A 130 5.53 -4.26 20.13
N LEU A 131 4.79 -4.57 19.05
CA LEU A 131 3.67 -5.52 19.06
C LEU A 131 4.08 -6.95 18.70
N ASN A 132 5.34 -7.19 18.34
CA ASN A 132 5.86 -8.46 17.84
C ASN A 132 5.08 -8.96 16.60
N ILE A 133 4.85 -8.09 15.63
CA ILE A 133 4.19 -8.36 14.35
C ILE A 133 5.21 -8.38 13.21
#